data_AF-A0A258E8B2-F1
#
_entry.id   AF-A0A258E8B2-F1
#
_cell.length_a   1.000
_cell.length_b   1.000
_cell.length_c   1.000
_cell.angle_alpha   90.00
_cell.angle_beta   90.00
_cell.angle_gamma   90.00
#
_symmetry.space_group_name_H-M   'P 1'
#
loop_
_entity.id
_entity.type
_entity.pdbx_description
1 polymer ?
#
loop_
_entity_poly.entity_id
_entity_poly.type
_entity_poly.pdbx_seq_one_letter_code
_entity_poly.pdbx_strand_id
1 'polypeptide(L)' 'MEHQETYLRDMFGFIGIDNVEFIRAEKIGYGPEVRAASIAAAKEEIAKL' A
#
# COMPACT_ATOMS: atom_id res chain seq x y z
N MET A 1 12.07 6.29 -0.02
CA MET A 1 10.66 5.85 0.10
C MET A 1 10.53 4.33 0.20
N GLU A 2 11.47 3.52 -0.31
CA GLU A 2 11.48 2.06 -0.09
C GLU A 2 11.70 1.63 1.38
N HIS A 3 12.34 2.50 2.17
CA HIS A 3 12.66 2.21 3.57
C HIS A 3 11.44 1.91 4.45
N GLN A 4 10.26 2.49 4.16
CA GLN A 4 9.06 2.24 4.96
C GLN A 4 8.51 0.83 4.75
N GLU A 5 8.50 0.34 3.52
CA GLU A 5 8.04 -1.01 3.22
C GLU A 5 9.03 -2.06 3.67
N THR A 6 10.34 -1.81 3.51
CA THR A 6 11.38 -2.69 4.07
C THR A 6 11.23 -2.81 5.58
N TYR A 7 11.11 -1.68 6.29
CA TYR A 7 10.90 -1.69 7.73
C TYR A 7 9.64 -2.45 8.15
N LEU A 8 8.51 -2.20 7.49
CA LEU A 8 7.26 -2.90 7.80
C LEU A 8 7.37 -4.39 7.49
N ARG A 9 8.01 -4.77 6.39
CA ARG A 9 8.24 -6.18 6.04
C ARG A 9 9.10 -6.88 7.08
N ASP A 10 10.18 -6.24 7.54
CA ASP A 10 11.05 -6.79 8.58
C ASP A 10 10.30 -6.92 9.92
N MET A 11 9.51 -5.90 10.30
CA MET A 11 8.68 -5.93 11.50
C MET A 11 7.62 -7.03 11.45
N PHE A 12 6.90 -7.16 10.32
CA PHE A 12 5.89 -8.20 10.15
C PHE A 12 6.53 -9.60 10.13
N GLY A 13 7.67 -9.76 9.46
CA GLY A 13 8.45 -10.99 9.48
C GLY A 13 8.92 -11.37 10.89
N PHE A 14 9.33 -10.39 11.71
CA PHE A 14 9.74 -10.63 13.09
C PHE A 14 8.62 -11.19 13.97
N ILE A 15 7.36 -10.80 13.73
CA ILE A 15 6.20 -11.32 14.47
C ILE A 15 5.54 -12.55 13.81
N GLY A 16 6.15 -13.10 12.75
CA GLY A 16 5.68 -14.31 12.08
C GLY A 16 4.66 -14.09 10.96
N ILE A 17 4.58 -12.89 10.40
CA ILE A 17 3.80 -12.58 9.19
C ILE A 17 4.78 -12.37 8.03
N ASP A 18 5.07 -13.45 7.30
CA ASP A 18 6.05 -13.49 6.22
C ASP A 18 5.45 -13.15 4.84
N ASN A 19 4.17 -13.44 4.63
CA ASN A 19 3.49 -13.12 3.37
C ASN A 19 2.78 -11.76 3.44
N VAL A 20 3.51 -10.70 3.09
CA VAL A 20 3.03 -9.31 3.10
C VAL A 20 3.04 -8.72 1.69
N GLU A 21 1.87 -8.27 1.24
CA GLU A 21 1.69 -7.50 0.02
C GLU A 21 1.41 -6.02 0.34
N PHE A 22 2.09 -5.12 -0.37
CA PHE A 22 1.93 -3.68 -0.21
C PHE A 22 1.23 -3.11 -1.44
N ILE A 23 0.03 -2.60 -1.27
CA ILE A 23 -0.72 -1.89 -2.31
C ILE A 23 -0.74 -0.40 -1.95
N ARG A 24 -0.23 0.45 -2.86
CA ARG A 24 -0.14 1.89 -2.64
C ARG A 24 -1.22 2.63 -3.42
N ALA A 25 -1.93 3.53 -2.71
CA ALA A 25 -2.68 4.59 -3.36
C ALA A 25 -1.77 5.80 -3.56
N GLU A 26 -1.28 6.00 -4.78
CA GLU A 26 -0.39 7.14 -5.11
C GLU A 26 -1.14 8.49 -5.13
N LYS A 27 -0.46 9.62 -5.13
CA LYS A 27 -1.06 10.96 -5.38
C LYS A 27 -2.22 11.39 -4.45
N ILE A 28 -2.36 10.80 -3.27
CA ILE A 28 -3.44 11.14 -2.32
C ILE A 28 -3.42 12.60 -1.82
N GLY A 29 -2.30 13.31 -1.96
CA GLY A 29 -2.14 14.71 -1.57
C GLY A 29 -2.49 15.74 -2.66
N TYR A 30 -2.85 15.32 -3.88
CA TYR A 30 -3.04 16.21 -5.03
C TYR A 30 -4.43 16.84 -5.12
N GLY A 31 -5.29 16.61 -4.12
CA GLY A 31 -6.67 17.09 -4.08
C GLY A 31 -7.68 15.95 -3.89
N PRO A 32 -8.93 16.29 -3.54
CA PRO A 32 -9.96 15.29 -3.18
C PRO A 32 -10.32 14.36 -4.34
N GLU A 33 -10.37 14.85 -5.57
CA GLU A 33 -10.70 14.04 -6.75
C GLU A 33 -9.61 13.02 -7.08
N VAL A 34 -8.35 13.48 -7.12
CA VAL A 34 -7.19 12.61 -7.36
C VAL A 34 -7.06 11.58 -6.24
N ARG A 35 -7.29 11.97 -4.99
CA ARG A 35 -7.33 11.04 -3.86
C ARG A 35 -8.39 9.95 -4.03
N ALA A 36 -9.60 10.31 -4.44
CA ALA A 36 -10.68 9.34 -4.66
C ALA A 36 -10.31 8.35 -5.77
N ALA A 37 -9.77 8.84 -6.89
CA ALA A 37 -9.31 8.01 -8.00
C ALA A 37 -8.18 7.05 -7.57
N SER A 38 -7.19 7.55 -6.81
CA SER A 38 -6.08 6.74 -6.32
C SER A 38 -6.52 5.65 -5.34
N ILE A 39 -7.50 5.93 -4.49
CA ILE A 39 -8.09 4.93 -3.60
C ILE A 39 -8.88 3.90 -4.41
N ALA A 40 -9.64 4.32 -5.43
CA ALA A 40 -10.36 3.40 -6.30
C ALA A 40 -9.41 2.46 -7.04
N ALA A 41 -8.32 2.98 -7.63
CA ALA A 41 -7.29 2.17 -8.28
C ALA A 41 -6.65 1.16 -7.31
N ALA A 42 -6.30 1.59 -6.09
CA ALA A 42 -5.77 0.68 -5.08
C ALA A 42 -6.76 -0.44 -4.70
N LYS A 43 -8.07 -0.15 -4.67
CA LYS A 43 -9.11 -1.17 -4.43
C LYS A 43 -9.23 -2.16 -5.59
N GLU A 44 -9.07 -1.71 -6.83
CA GLU A 44 -9.05 -2.62 -7.98
C GLU A 44 -7.85 -3.56 -7.94
N GLU A 45 -6.68 -3.09 -7.51
CA GLU A 45 -5.51 -3.95 -7.29
C GLU A 45 -5.76 -4.97 -6.18
N ILE A 46 -6.37 -4.56 -5.06
CA ILE A 46 -6.77 -5.49 -3.98
C ILE A 46 -7.70 -6.59 -4.53
N ALA A 47 -8.63 -6.25 -5.43
CA ALA A 47 -9.59 -7.19 -5.98
C ALA A 47 -8.98 -8.22 -6.97
N LYS A 48 -7.72 -8.03 -7.39
CA LYS A 48 -6.98 -8.94 -8.28
C LYS A 48 -6.12 -9.96 -7.52
N LEU A 49 -5.97 -9.80 -6.22
CA LEU A 49 -5.30 -10.75 -5.32
C LEU A 49 -6.22 -11.95 -5.03
#